data_AF-A0A3S0CV82-F1
#
_entry.id   AF-A0A3S0CV82-F1
#
_cell.length_a   1.000
_cell.length_b   1.000
_cell.length_c   1.000
_cell.angle_alpha   90.00
_cell.angle_beta   90.00
_cell.angle_gamma   90.00
#
_symmetry.space_group_name_H-M   'P 1'
#
loop_
_entity.id
_entity.type
_entity.pdbx_description
1 polymer ?
#
loop_
_entity_poly.entity_id
_entity_poly.type
_entity_poly.pdbx_seq_one_letter_code
_entity_poly.pdbx_strand_id
1 'polypeptide(L)'
;MCPSFRVSDDEVEFAAIRAQGAGGQNVNKVSTAVHLRFDIVASSLPDAIKERLLRLGDQRISKSGVIIIKAQEYRSLDKNRAEAL
;
A
#
# COMPACT_ATOMS: atom_id res chain seq x y z
N MET A 1 -17.86 20.90 1.08
CA MET A 1 -17.55 19.99 -0.05
C MET A 1 -16.07 19.63 0.04
N CYS A 2 -15.75 18.42 0.46
CA CYS A 2 -14.38 17.93 0.45
C CYS A 2 -14.03 17.51 -0.99
N PRO A 3 -12.94 18.01 -1.58
CA PRO A 3 -12.47 17.49 -2.86
C PRO A 3 -12.05 16.03 -2.68
N SER A 4 -12.76 15.11 -3.32
CA SER A 4 -12.37 13.71 -3.42
C SER A 4 -11.30 13.60 -4.51
N PHE A 5 -10.03 13.65 -4.10
CA PHE A 5 -8.93 13.35 -5.01
C PHE A 5 -8.91 11.85 -5.24
N ARG A 6 -9.04 11.44 -6.51
CA ARG A 6 -8.81 10.05 -6.92
C ARG A 6 -7.37 9.93 -7.37
N VAL A 7 -6.64 9.07 -6.68
CA VAL A 7 -5.32 8.60 -7.09
C VAL A 7 -5.53 7.40 -8.01
N SER A 8 -4.83 7.33 -9.13
CA SER A 8 -4.90 6.17 -10.02
C SER A 8 -4.08 5.02 -9.45
N ASP A 9 -4.50 3.77 -9.63
CA ASP A 9 -3.74 2.61 -9.14
C ASP A 9 -2.37 2.49 -9.83
N ASP A 10 -2.20 3.09 -11.00
CA ASP A 10 -0.92 3.19 -11.72
C ASP A 10 0.12 4.05 -10.97
N GLU A 11 -0.32 5.00 -10.14
CA GLU A 11 0.57 5.79 -9.27
C GLU A 11 0.97 5.02 -7.99
N VAL A 12 0.42 3.82 -7.82
CA VAL A 12 0.56 3.00 -6.62
C VAL A 12 1.37 1.75 -6.97
N GLU A 13 2.52 1.59 -6.32
CA GLU A 13 3.33 0.39 -6.50
C GLU A 13 2.82 -0.76 -5.64
N PHE A 14 2.49 -1.89 -6.28
CA PHE A 14 2.12 -3.12 -5.61
C PHE A 14 3.29 -4.11 -5.63
N ALA A 15 3.93 -4.31 -4.48
CA ALA A 15 4.97 -5.29 -4.29
C ALA A 15 4.39 -6.57 -3.66
N ALA A 16 4.31 -7.66 -4.42
CA ALA A 16 3.97 -8.97 -3.86
C ALA A 16 5.18 -9.53 -3.09
N ILE A 17 5.01 -9.78 -1.79
CA ILE A 17 6.05 -10.31 -0.92
C ILE A 17 5.83 -11.80 -0.72
N ARG A 18 6.94 -12.56 -0.80
CA ARG A 18 6.94 -13.97 -0.42
C ARG A 18 6.75 -14.07 1.08
N ALA A 19 5.74 -14.82 1.52
CA ALA A 19 5.55 -15.12 2.93
C ALA A 19 6.74 -15.95 3.43
N GLN A 20 7.67 -15.33 4.15
CA GLN A 20 8.81 -16.02 4.75
C GLN A 20 8.35 -16.66 6.06
N GLY A 21 7.59 -17.75 5.96
CA GLY A 21 7.15 -18.56 7.10
C GLY A 21 7.96 -19.85 7.21
N ALA A 22 8.45 -20.16 8.41
CA ALA A 22 9.10 -21.44 8.70
C ALA A 22 8.07 -22.58 8.69
N GLY A 23 8.30 -23.58 7.84
CA GLY A 23 7.84 -24.96 8.05
C GLY A 23 6.35 -25.27 7.81
N GLY A 24 6.05 -25.84 6.64
CA GLY A 24 4.80 -26.56 6.42
C GLY A 24 4.55 -26.82 4.93
N GLN A 25 4.23 -28.07 4.58
CA GLN A 25 4.17 -28.65 3.23
C GLN A 25 3.30 -27.89 2.18
N ASN A 26 2.58 -26.83 2.58
CA ASN A 26 1.72 -26.00 1.71
C ASN A 26 2.10 -24.50 1.61
N VAL A 27 3.17 -24.04 2.27
CA VAL A 27 3.58 -22.62 2.29
C VAL A 27 4.31 -22.17 1.03
N ASN A 28 4.78 -23.08 0.18
CA ASN A 28 5.71 -22.77 -0.91
C ASN A 28 5.09 -22.24 -2.22
N LYS A 29 3.77 -22.10 -2.36
CA LYS A 29 3.17 -21.95 -3.71
C LYS A 29 2.56 -20.61 -4.06
N VAL A 30 2.23 -19.72 -3.11
CA VAL A 30 1.60 -18.44 -3.48
C VAL A 30 2.13 -17.30 -2.63
N SER A 31 2.69 -16.28 -3.31
CA SER A 31 3.09 -15.02 -2.68
C SER A 31 1.78 -14.29 -2.36
N THR A 32 1.26 -14.46 -1.15
CA THR A 32 -0.04 -13.90 -0.78
C THR A 32 0.09 -12.49 -0.25
N ALA A 33 1.18 -12.15 0.44
CA ALA A 33 1.37 -10.83 1.01
C ALA A 33 1.54 -9.78 -0.10
N VAL A 34 0.80 -8.69 0.00
CA VAL A 34 0.90 -7.52 -0.88
C VAL A 34 1.33 -6.34 -0.03
N HIS A 35 2.40 -5.68 -0.43
CA HIS A 35 2.75 -4.35 0.03
C HIS A 35 2.34 -3.35 -1.04
N LEU A 36 1.42 -2.48 -0.69
CA LEU A 36 1.06 -1.32 -1.47
C LEU A 36 1.91 -0.14 -0.98
N ARG A 37 2.63 0.47 -1.91
CA ARG A 37 3.44 1.66 -1.68
C ARG A 37 2.90 2.78 -2.55
N PHE A 38 2.40 3.83 -1.91
CA PHE A 38 1.92 5.02 -2.59
C PHE A 38 2.82 6.21 -2.24
N ASP A 39 3.41 6.84 -3.24
CA ASP A 39 4.32 7.97 -3.07
C ASP A 39 3.55 9.28 -3.24
N ILE A 40 3.16 9.92 -2.12
CA ILE A 40 2.38 11.16 -2.14
C ILE A 40 3.19 12.28 -2.81
N VAL A 41 4.52 12.28 -2.65
CA VAL A 41 5.39 13.33 -3.21
C VAL A 41 5.48 13.20 -4.73
N ALA A 42 5.65 11.98 -5.26
CA ALA A 42 5.67 11.73 -6.69
C ALA A 42 4.28 11.75 -7.36
N SER A 43 3.21 11.63 -6.57
CA SER A 43 1.84 11.66 -7.11
C SER A 43 1.42 13.02 -7.66
N SER A 44 0.39 12.99 -8.51
CA SER A 44 -0.28 14.16 -9.08
C SER A 44 -1.11 14.97 -8.07
N LEU A 45 -0.99 14.69 -6.77
CA LEU A 45 -1.68 15.45 -5.73
C LEU A 45 -1.17 16.90 -5.64
N PRO A 46 -1.99 17.87 -5.23
CA PRO A 46 -1.53 19.23 -4.96
C PRO A 46 -0.64 19.29 -3.71
N ASP A 47 0.37 20.16 -3.68
CA ASP A 47 1.26 20.35 -2.53
C ASP A 47 0.51 20.63 -1.22
N ALA A 48 -0.59 21.39 -1.28
CA ALA A 48 -1.45 21.63 -0.11
C ALA A 48 -2.06 20.35 0.50
N ILE A 49 -2.33 19.32 -0.31
CA ILE A 49 -2.79 18.01 0.15
C ILE A 49 -1.61 17.19 0.65
N LYS A 50 -0.47 17.23 -0.05
CA LYS A 50 0.77 16.55 0.36
C LYS A 50 1.19 16.99 1.75
N GLU A 51 1.29 18.29 1.99
CA GLU A 51 1.65 18.86 3.30
C GLU A 51 0.65 18.47 4.39
N ARG A 52 -0.64 18.42 4.06
CA ARG A 52 -1.70 18.06 5.01
C ARG A 52 -1.67 16.58 5.35
N LEU A 53 -1.37 15.69 4.40
CA LEU A 53 -1.14 14.26 4.61
C LEU A 53 0.16 14.01 5.39
N LEU A 54 1.25 14.72 5.08
CA LEU A 54 2.50 14.69 5.82
C LEU A 54 2.33 15.15 7.27
N ARG A 55 1.48 16.16 7.49
CA ARG A 55 1.11 16.65 8.83
C ARG A 55 0.14 15.75 9.56
N LEU A 56 -0.61 14.89 8.86
CA LEU A 56 -1.59 13.98 9.46
C LEU A 56 -0.94 12.94 10.37
N GLY A 57 0.39 12.78 10.34
CA GLY A 57 1.14 12.01 11.33
C GLY A 57 0.68 10.56 11.44
N ASP A 58 0.08 10.05 10.37
CA ASP A 58 -0.48 8.72 10.33
C ASP A 58 0.68 7.72 10.31
N GLN A 59 0.60 6.66 11.12
CA GLN A 59 1.69 5.68 11.27
C GLN A 59 2.03 4.96 9.96
N ARG A 60 1.14 5.02 8.98
CA ARG A 60 1.31 4.42 7.65
C ARG A 60 2.10 5.31 6.68
N ILE A 61 2.29 6.60 7.02
CA ILE A 61 2.97 7.58 6.17
C ILE A 61 4.40 7.78 6.68
N SER A 62 5.37 7.48 5.83
CA SER A 62 6.78 7.75 6.08
C SER A 62 7.08 9.25 6.03
N LYS A 63 8.14 9.70 6.71
CA LYS A 63 8.62 11.10 6.69
C LYS A 63 8.93 11.61 5.28
N SER A 64 9.20 10.71 4.34
CA SER A 64 9.42 11.03 2.93
C SER A 64 8.11 11.23 2.14
N GLY A 65 6.94 11.16 2.79
CA GLY A 65 5.63 11.26 2.15
C GLY A 65 5.23 9.99 1.39
N VAL A 66 5.67 8.83 1.87
CA VAL A 66 5.36 7.53 1.26
C VAL A 66 4.41 6.76 2.16
N ILE A 67 3.23 6.43 1.67
CA ILE A 67 2.27 5.57 2.35
C ILE A 67 2.61 4.12 2.06
N ILE A 68 2.70 3.30 3.10
CA ILE A 68 2.90 1.86 2.96
C ILE A 68 1.73 1.15 3.62
N ILE A 69 0.95 0.43 2.82
CA ILE A 69 -0.16 -0.42 3.26
C ILE A 69 0.25 -1.87 3.05
N LYS A 70 0.08 -2.71 4.07
CA LYS A 70 0.44 -4.12 4.02
C LYS A 70 -0.83 -4.95 4.11
N ALA A 71 -1.13 -5.72 3.07
CA ALA A 71 -2.25 -6.65 3.03
C ALA A 71 -1.73 -8.09 3.03
N GLN A 72 -1.91 -8.79 4.14
CA GLN A 72 -1.48 -10.18 4.31
C GLN A 72 -2.53 -11.05 5.01
N GLU A 73 -3.76 -10.56 5.16
CA GLU A 73 -4.84 -11.25 5.88
C GLU A 73 -5.32 -12.51 5.14
N TYR A 74 -5.28 -12.52 3.82
CA TYR A 74 -5.87 -13.59 3.01
C TYR A 74 -4.82 -14.57 2.46
N ARG A 75 -5.26 -15.81 2.20
CA ARG A 75 -4.46 -16.83 1.48
C ARG A 75 -4.47 -16.67 -0.05
N SER A 76 -5.10 -15.63 -0.58
CA SER A 76 -5.21 -15.35 -2.01
C SER A 76 -4.64 -13.98 -2.34
N LEU A 77 -3.74 -13.91 -3.33
CA LEU A 77 -3.14 -12.65 -3.81
C LEU A 77 -4.18 -11.64 -4.27
N ASP A 78 -5.19 -12.10 -5.01
CA ASP A 78 -6.27 -11.26 -5.54
C ASP A 78 -7.07 -10.56 -4.43
N LYS A 79 -7.39 -11.29 -3.35
CA LYS A 79 -8.06 -10.74 -2.17
C LYS A 79 -7.18 -9.74 -1.43
N ASN A 80 -5.89 -10.04 -1.23
CA ASN A 80 -4.98 -9.09 -0.60
C ASN A 80 -4.73 -7.85 -1.46
N ARG A 81 -4.77 -7.96 -2.80
CA ARG A 81 -4.68 -6.81 -3.69
C ARG A 81 -5.93 -5.93 -3.57
N ALA A 82 -7.12 -6.54 -3.53
CA ALA A 82 -8.39 -5.83 -3.38
C ALA A 82 -8.52 -5.13 -2.02
N GLU A 83 -8.00 -5.71 -0.94
CA GLU A 83 -7.96 -5.09 0.39
C GLU A 83 -6.94 -3.96 0.53
N ALA A 84 -5.89 -3.99 -0.30
CA ALA A 84 -4.91 -2.93 -0.30
C ALA A 84 -5.43 -1.65 -0.99
N LEU A 85 -6.33 -1.79 -1.97
CA LEU A 85 -6.97 -0.72 -2.76
C LEU A 85 -8.08 0.01 -1.99
#